data_AF-A0A7C6WIN0-F1
#
_entry.id   AF-A0A7C6WIN0-F1
#
_cell.length_a   1.000
_cell.length_b   1.000
_cell.length_c   1.000
_cell.angle_alpha   90.00
_cell.angle_beta   90.00
_cell.angle_gamma   90.00
#
_symmetry.space_group_name_H-M   'P 1'
#
loop_
_entity.id
_entity.type
_entity.pdbx_description
1 polymer ?
#
loop_
_entity_poly.entity_id
_entity_poly.type
_entity_poly.pdbx_seq_one_letter_code
_entity_poly.pdbx_strand_id
1 'polypeptide(L)'
;MSERIRAYGKINLGLQVVRKRPDGYHDLRMVMVPIDLFDSIHIAPYEKLLIQSDKWYLPNDDRNTVYKAIRLMQENYGITQNYAVRIIKN
;
A
#
# COMPACT_ATOMS: atom_id res chain seq x y z
N MET A 1 11.02 -17.64 3.43
CA MET A 1 11.01 -16.86 4.69
C MET A 1 9.79 -15.96 4.70
N SER A 2 9.17 -15.75 5.86
CA SER A 2 8.01 -14.85 6.01
C SER A 2 8.44 -13.56 6.69
N GLU A 3 8.02 -12.42 6.15
CA GLU A 3 8.35 -11.08 6.66
C GLU A 3 7.15 -10.44 7.33
N ARG A 4 7.41 -9.72 8.43
CA ARG A 4 6.42 -8.90 9.12
C ARG A 4 6.91 -7.46 9.19
N ILE A 5 6.13 -6.54 8.62
CA ILE A 5 6.51 -5.14 8.45
C ILE A 5 5.43 -4.26 9.07
N ARG A 6 5.84 -3.12 9.66
CA ARG A 6 4.95 -2.05 10.10
C ARG A 6 4.85 -1.00 9.00
N ALA A 7 3.64 -0.75 8.53
CA ALA A 7 3.33 0.32 7.58
C ALA A 7 2.76 1.52 8.33
N TYR A 8 3.62 2.48 8.66
CA TYR A 8 3.26 3.65 9.47
C TYR A 8 2.34 4.60 8.70
N GLY A 9 1.32 5.08 9.39
CA GLY A 9 0.45 6.14 8.94
C GLY A 9 1.15 7.50 8.97
N LYS A 10 0.49 8.49 8.39
CA LYS A 10 0.97 9.87 8.36
C LYS A 10 -0.15 10.83 8.65
N ILE A 11 0.22 12.02 9.10
CA ILE A 11 -0.64 13.19 9.13
C ILE A 11 -0.04 14.30 8.26
N ASN A 12 -0.91 15.15 7.72
CA ASN A 12 -0.48 16.40 7.10
C ASN A 12 -0.69 17.52 8.13
N LEU A 13 0.39 18.06 8.70
CA LEU A 13 0.31 19.18 9.66
C LEU A 13 -0.10 20.49 8.98
N GLY A 14 0.19 20.60 7.69
CA GLY A 14 -0.28 21.65 6.82
C GLY A 14 -0.43 21.12 5.41
N LEU A 15 -1.46 21.57 4.70
CA LEU A 15 -1.72 21.23 3.31
C LEU A 15 -2.31 22.44 2.61
N GLN A 16 -1.66 22.86 1.53
CA GLN A 16 -2.14 23.91 0.64
C GLN A 16 -2.25 23.34 -0.78
N VAL A 17 -3.41 23.53 -1.41
CA VAL A 17 -3.62 23.27 -2.83
C VAL A 17 -3.10 24.48 -3.61
N VAL A 18 -2.06 24.28 -4.42
CA VAL A 18 -1.40 25.37 -5.16
C VAL A 18 -2.14 25.65 -6.47
N ARG A 19 -2.41 24.60 -7.25
CA ARG A 19 -3.18 24.69 -8.50
C ARG A 19 -3.65 23.32 -8.96
N LYS A 20 -4.66 23.31 -9.84
CA LYS A 20 -5.08 22.11 -10.58
C LYS A 20 -4.14 21.84 -11.76
N ARG A 21 -3.82 20.57 -11.99
CA ARG A 21 -2.99 20.08 -13.10
C ARG A 21 -3.85 19.63 -14.28
N PRO A 22 -3.29 19.59 -15.51
CA PRO A 22 -4.00 19.08 -16.69
C PRO A 22 -4.39 17.58 -16.61
N ASP A 23 -3.67 16.79 -15.81
CA ASP A 23 -3.93 15.35 -15.60
C ASP A 23 -5.03 15.06 -14.57
N GLY A 24 -5.72 16.09 -14.08
CA GLY A 24 -6.80 15.97 -13.10
C GLY A 24 -6.35 15.98 -11.64
N TYR A 25 -5.04 15.97 -11.35
CA TYR A 25 -4.51 16.10 -9.98
C TYR A 25 -4.27 17.57 -9.59
N HIS A 26 -3.68 17.79 -8.41
CA HIS A 26 -3.31 19.11 -7.92
C HIS A 26 -1.86 19.14 -7.48
N ASP A 27 -1.19 20.27 -7.73
CA ASP A 27 0.09 20.56 -7.07
C ASP A 27 -0.21 20.93 -5.61
N LEU A 28 0.45 20.24 -4.68
CA LEU A 28 0.25 20.41 -3.25
C LEU A 28 1.55 20.87 -2.58
N ARG A 29 1.42 21.80 -1.63
CA ARG A 29 2.49 22.12 -0.67
C ARG A 29 2.07 21.59 0.69
N MET A 30 2.88 20.71 1.28
CA MET A 30 2.49 20.00 2.51
C MET A 30 3.66 19.84 3.46
N VAL A 31 3.34 19.72 4.75
CA VAL A 31 4.25 19.18 5.78
C VAL A 31 3.67 17.84 6.22
N MET A 32 4.27 16.75 5.75
CA MET A 32 3.86 15.38 6.08
C MET A 32 4.75 14.83 7.19
N VAL A 33 4.14 14.27 8.23
CA VAL A 33 4.85 13.68 9.36
C VAL A 33 4.33 12.26 9.59
N PRO A 34 5.22 11.24 9.68
CA PRO A 34 4.83 9.90 10.08
C PRO A 34 4.39 9.88 11.54
N ILE A 35 3.46 9.00 11.89
CA ILE A 35 3.00 8.81 13.27
C ILE A 35 3.14 7.34 13.67
N ASP A 36 3.12 7.06 14.97
CA ASP A 36 3.27 5.70 15.51
C ASP A 36 2.04 4.80 15.29
N LEU A 37 0.96 5.30 14.69
CA LEU A 37 -0.15 4.46 14.21
C LEU A 37 0.29 3.73 12.93
N PHE A 38 0.22 2.40 12.92
CA PHE A 38 0.65 1.60 11.77
C PHE A 38 -0.27 0.41 11.50
N ASP A 39 -0.31 -0.01 10.24
CA ASP A 39 -0.83 -1.32 9.85
C ASP A 39 0.28 -2.38 9.98
N SER A 40 -0.10 -3.63 10.25
CA SER A 40 0.84 -4.76 10.15
C SER A 40 0.65 -5.48 8.82
N ILE A 41 1.73 -5.65 8.06
CA ILE A 41 1.73 -6.39 6.79
C ILE A 41 2.59 -7.65 6.98
N HIS A 42 2.00 -8.81 6.71
CA HIS A 42 2.68 -10.10 6.76
C HIS A 42 2.77 -10.63 5.34
N ILE A 43 3.98 -10.96 4.89
CA ILE A 43 4.25 -11.41 3.52
C ILE A 43 4.96 -12.76 3.59
N ALA A 44 4.47 -13.76 2.87
CA ALA A 44 5.13 -15.04 2.73
C ALA A 44 5.04 -15.55 1.28
N PRO A 45 6.06 -16.28 0.78
CA PRO A 45 5.95 -17.00 -0.48
C PRO A 45 4.70 -17.89 -0.50
N TYR A 46 4.01 -17.91 -1.63
CA TYR A 46 2.81 -18.71 -1.82
C TYR A 46 2.64 -19.11 -3.29
N GLU A 47 1.77 -20.07 -3.57
CA GLU A 47 1.58 -20.59 -4.93
C GLU A 47 0.94 -19.56 -5.87
N LYS A 48 0.00 -18.77 -5.35
CA LYS A 48 -0.71 -17.71 -6.07
C LYS A 48 -0.67 -16.40 -5.31
N LEU A 49 -0.80 -15.26 -6.00
CA LEU A 49 -0.95 -13.98 -5.31
C LEU A 49 -2.27 -13.99 -4.53
N LEU A 50 -2.18 -13.86 -3.21
CA LEU A 50 -3.31 -13.84 -2.30
C LEU A 50 -3.21 -12.60 -1.41
N ILE A 51 -4.22 -11.73 -1.45
CA ILE A 51 -4.33 -10.57 -0.56
C ILE A 51 -5.47 -10.80 0.42
N GLN A 52 -5.24 -10.57 1.70
CA GLN A 52 -6.25 -10.68 2.74
C GLN A 52 -6.13 -9.51 3.72
N SER A 53 -7.24 -8.81 3.96
CA SER A 53 -7.38 -7.77 4.97
C SER A 53 -8.25 -8.25 6.13
N ASP A 54 -8.00 -7.77 7.35
CA ASP A 54 -8.86 -7.97 8.52
C ASP A 54 -10.13 -7.08 8.52
N LYS A 55 -10.21 -6.09 7.61
CA LYS A 55 -11.41 -5.24 7.44
C LYS A 55 -12.21 -5.65 6.22
N TRP A 56 -13.52 -5.83 6.42
CA TRP A 56 -14.48 -6.27 5.40
C TRP A 56 -14.64 -5.29 4.23
N TYR A 57 -14.40 -3.99 4.46
CA TYR A 57 -14.56 -2.95 3.44
C TYR A 57 -13.33 -2.79 2.54
N LEU A 58 -12.21 -3.44 2.86
CA LEU A 58 -11.01 -3.38 2.03
C LEU A 58 -11.08 -4.50 0.97
N PRO A 59 -10.86 -4.17 -0.32
CA PRO A 59 -10.84 -5.18 -1.36
C PRO A 59 -9.65 -6.13 -1.16
N ASN A 60 -9.88 -7.41 -1.44
CA ASN A 60 -8.85 -8.47 -1.43
C ASN A 60 -8.44 -8.87 -2.86
N ASP A 61 -8.85 -8.10 -3.85
CA ASP A 61 -8.62 -8.31 -5.28
C ASP A 61 -7.71 -7.22 -5.87
N ASP A 62 -7.71 -7.10 -7.19
CA ASP A 62 -6.88 -6.17 -7.96
C ASP A 62 -7.17 -4.68 -7.70
N ARG A 63 -8.26 -4.35 -7.01
CA ARG A 63 -8.52 -2.98 -6.54
C ARG A 63 -7.61 -2.58 -5.38
N ASN A 64 -7.04 -3.55 -4.64
CA ASN A 64 -6.12 -3.29 -3.53
C ASN A 64 -4.77 -2.76 -4.03
N THR A 65 -4.26 -1.69 -3.42
CA THR A 65 -2.98 -1.08 -3.80
C THR A 65 -1.78 -2.01 -3.58
N VAL A 66 -1.84 -2.92 -2.59
CA VAL A 66 -0.80 -3.93 -2.38
C VAL A 66 -0.77 -4.94 -3.52
N TYR A 67 -1.94 -5.35 -4.02
CA TYR A 67 -2.02 -6.21 -5.21
C TYR A 67 -1.33 -5.55 -6.39
N LYS A 68 -1.71 -4.30 -6.69
CA LYS A 68 -1.13 -3.51 -7.79
C LYS A 68 0.37 -3.33 -7.63
N ALA A 69 0.85 -3.03 -6.43
CA ALA A 69 2.27 -2.87 -6.14
C ALA A 69 3.05 -4.17 -6.42
N ILE A 70 2.54 -5.33 -5.99
CA ILE A 70 3.20 -6.61 -6.26
C ILE A 70 3.24 -6.89 -7.76
N ARG A 71 2.13 -6.68 -8.49
CA ARG A 71 2.11 -6.87 -9.95
C ARG A 71 3.10 -5.97 -10.67
N LEU A 72 3.14 -4.69 -10.33
CA LEU A 72 4.12 -3.74 -10.89
C LEU A 72 5.57 -4.17 -10.60
N MET A 73 5.84 -4.69 -9.40
CA MET A 73 7.17 -5.21 -9.07
C MET A 73 7.51 -6.48 -9.86
N GLN A 74 6.56 -7.39 -10.03
CA GLN A 74 6.74 -8.59 -10.86
C GLN A 74 7.03 -8.24 -12.32
N GLU A 75 6.25 -7.32 -12.89
CA GLU A 75 6.39 -6.87 -14.27
C GLU A 75 7.71 -6.12 -14.50
N ASN A 76 8.06 -5.18 -13.62
CA ASN A 76 9.23 -4.32 -13.83
C ASN A 76 10.58 -5.01 -13.56
N TYR A 77 10.58 -6.05 -12.71
CA TYR A 77 11.82 -6.71 -12.27
C TYR A 77 11.87 -8.20 -12.60
N GLY A 78 10.91 -8.74 -13.35
CA GLY A 78 10.88 -10.16 -13.74
C GLY A 78 10.71 -11.12 -12.56
N ILE A 79 10.10 -10.69 -11.46
CA ILE A 79 9.88 -11.53 -10.28
C ILE A 79 8.75 -12.52 -10.58
N THR A 80 9.05 -13.82 -10.55
CA THR A 80 8.07 -14.90 -10.81
C THR A 80 7.41 -15.44 -9.55
N GLN A 81 7.98 -15.17 -8.37
CA GLN A 81 7.47 -15.62 -7.09
C GLN A 81 6.14 -14.93 -6.75
N ASN A 82 5.16 -15.73 -6.30
CA ASN A 82 3.90 -15.25 -5.74
C ASN A 82 3.95 -15.17 -4.22
N TYR A 83 3.05 -14.38 -3.63
CA TYR A 83 3.02 -14.13 -2.20
C TYR A 83 1.60 -14.17 -1.64
N ALA A 84 1.46 -14.70 -0.43
CA ALA A 84 0.32 -14.45 0.43
C ALA A 84 0.64 -13.22 1.29
N VAL A 85 -0.24 -12.23 1.24
CA VAL A 85 -0.13 -11.00 2.02
C VAL A 85 -1.35 -10.84 2.91
N ARG A 86 -1.11 -10.80 4.22
CA ARG A 86 -2.12 -10.46 5.21
C ARG A 86 -1.89 -9.04 5.74
N ILE A 87 -2.93 -8.21 5.67
CA ILE A 87 -2.95 -6.84 6.13
C ILE A 87 -3.84 -6.78 7.37
N ILE A 88 -3.28 -6.29 8.47
CA ILE A 88 -4.03 -5.97 9.70
C ILE A 88 -4.07 -4.45 9.78
N LYS A 89 -5.25 -3.87 9.56
CA LYS A 89 -5.48 -2.42 9.51
C LYS A 89 -5.82 -1.90 10.91
N ASN A 90 -5.07 -0.92 11.39
CA ASN A 90 -5.32 -0.24 12.67
C ASN A 90 -5.79 1.20 12.46
#